data_AF-C9PRE0-F1
#
_entry.id   AF-C9PRE0-F1
#
_cell.length_a   1.000
_cell.length_b   1.000
_cell.length_c   1.000
_cell.angle_alpha   90.00
_cell.angle_beta   90.00
_cell.angle_gamma   90.00
#
_symmetry.space_group_name_H-M   'P 1'
#
loop_
_entity.id
_entity.type
_entity.pdbx_description
1 polymer ?
#
loop_
_entity_poly.entity_id
_entity_poly.type
_entity_poly.pdbx_seq_one_letter_code
_entity_poly.pdbx_strand_id
1 'polypeptide(L)'
;MNRKLSDQLLEESQLFDEIKAFVINRSYASISEIQRKFKVGFNRAARMVDKLEKKGIIAPINDEGVRLSRVITNAQQKWWNDLPDVWKRVFIIHLYDKPKCFLLDHEWTEDVGDLQLREKTDLIKIFCLTEIWCSNNKLIVDLPDLRYFHRLRDLSIRSARIRDISKLANCKSLVNVDLSGNEIQDITPLCELDLLERVNLIGNPFEDLELEAELIARSNERRKSFERYRKTMEEQMIQIEKFYDC
;
A
#
# COMPACT_ATOMS: atom_id res chain seq x y z
N MET A 1 -5.74 40.26 -25.01
CA MET A 1 -5.78 38.89 -24.48
C MET A 1 -6.87 38.83 -23.42
N ASN A 2 -7.83 37.91 -23.53
CA ASN A 2 -9.06 37.91 -22.72
C ASN A 2 -8.73 37.53 -21.26
N ARG A 3 -8.97 38.43 -20.30
CA ARG A 3 -8.64 38.24 -18.86
C ARG A 3 -9.21 36.95 -18.29
N LYS A 4 -10.39 36.53 -18.75
CA LYS A 4 -11.02 35.26 -18.36
C LYS A 4 -10.23 34.01 -18.79
N LEU A 5 -9.57 34.08 -19.95
CA LEU A 5 -8.74 32.98 -20.47
C LEU A 5 -7.40 32.90 -19.74
N SER A 6 -6.79 34.04 -19.37
CA SER A 6 -5.56 34.04 -18.57
C SER A 6 -5.79 33.50 -17.17
N ASP A 7 -6.92 33.84 -16.54
CA ASP A 7 -7.25 33.38 -15.19
C ASP A 7 -7.52 31.86 -15.20
N GLN A 8 -8.23 31.34 -16.21
CA GLN A 8 -8.44 29.90 -16.38
C GLN A 8 -7.14 29.12 -16.61
N LEU A 9 -6.21 29.67 -17.41
CA LEU A 9 -4.90 29.05 -17.63
C LEU A 9 -4.05 29.03 -16.36
N LEU A 10 -4.15 30.07 -15.55
CA LEU A 10 -3.45 30.16 -14.27
C LEU A 10 -3.99 29.13 -13.27
N GLU A 11 -5.32 29.03 -13.12
CA GLU A 11 -5.97 28.01 -12.28
C GLU A 11 -5.60 26.60 -12.73
N GLU A 12 -5.57 26.34 -14.04
CA GLU A 12 -5.20 25.02 -14.57
C GLU A 12 -3.73 24.69 -14.31
N SER A 13 -2.84 25.69 -14.38
CA SER A 13 -1.43 25.51 -14.02
C SER A 13 -1.26 25.20 -12.54
N GLN A 14 -1.93 25.95 -11.65
CA GLN A 14 -1.87 25.73 -10.21
C GLN A 14 -2.37 24.34 -9.83
N LEU A 15 -3.53 23.94 -10.35
CA LEU A 15 -4.07 22.60 -10.13
C LEU A 15 -3.11 21.50 -10.62
N PHE A 16 -2.47 21.70 -11.78
CA PHE A 16 -1.49 20.75 -12.30
C PHE A 16 -0.30 20.60 -11.35
N ASP A 17 0.22 21.69 -10.82
CA ASP A 17 1.36 21.68 -9.90
C ASP A 17 1.00 21.02 -8.55
N GLU A 18 -0.21 21.25 -8.05
CA GLU A 18 -0.72 20.57 -6.85
C GLU A 18 -0.88 19.05 -7.07
N ILE A 19 -1.49 18.64 -8.18
CA ILE A 19 -1.64 17.22 -8.53
C ILE A 19 -0.26 16.57 -8.71
N LYS A 20 0.68 17.26 -9.37
CA LYS A 20 2.06 16.81 -9.51
C LYS A 20 2.70 16.56 -8.16
N ALA A 21 2.63 17.52 -7.24
CA ALA A 21 3.20 17.38 -5.90
C ALA A 21 2.57 16.21 -5.14
N PHE A 22 1.24 16.04 -5.23
CA PHE A 22 0.52 14.93 -4.64
C PHE A 22 0.96 13.57 -5.19
N VAL A 23 1.05 13.42 -6.50
CA VAL A 23 1.48 12.16 -7.15
C VAL A 23 2.92 11.79 -6.79
N ILE A 24 3.82 12.77 -6.73
CA ILE A 24 5.22 12.55 -6.32
C ILE A 24 5.27 12.07 -4.86
N ASN A 25 4.49 12.68 -3.97
CA ASN A 25 4.44 12.29 -2.56
C ASN A 25 3.80 10.89 -2.37
N ARG A 26 2.74 10.59 -3.12
CA ARG A 26 2.05 9.29 -3.11
C ARG A 26 2.82 8.17 -3.79
N SER A 27 3.80 8.50 -4.63
CA SER A 27 4.59 7.56 -5.44
C SER A 27 3.83 6.94 -6.63
N TYR A 28 2.54 7.21 -6.79
CA TYR A 28 1.75 6.75 -7.95
C TYR A 28 0.60 7.71 -8.26
N ALA A 29 0.01 7.56 -9.45
CA ALA A 29 -1.17 8.30 -9.89
C ALA A 29 -2.36 7.37 -10.16
N SER A 30 -3.51 7.75 -9.61
CA SER A 30 -4.81 7.16 -9.92
C SER A 30 -5.80 8.27 -10.27
N ILE A 31 -6.50 8.12 -11.41
CA ILE A 31 -7.53 9.09 -11.84
C ILE A 31 -8.60 9.22 -10.76
N SER A 32 -9.07 8.12 -10.19
CA SER A 32 -10.11 8.12 -9.16
C SER A 32 -9.66 8.79 -7.86
N GLU A 33 -8.39 8.63 -7.47
CA GLU A 33 -7.86 9.34 -6.30
C GLU A 33 -7.73 10.84 -6.54
N ILE A 34 -7.25 11.24 -7.72
CA ILE A 34 -7.14 12.64 -8.11
C ILE A 34 -8.53 13.30 -8.12
N GLN A 35 -9.55 12.63 -8.68
CA GLN A 35 -10.94 13.11 -8.67
C GLN A 35 -11.42 13.41 -7.26
N ARG A 36 -11.26 12.44 -6.33
CA ARG A 36 -11.73 12.60 -4.95
C ARG A 36 -10.92 13.67 -4.19
N LYS A 37 -9.59 13.66 -4.31
CA LYS A 37 -8.72 14.55 -3.55
C LYS A 37 -8.84 16.01 -3.98
N PHE A 38 -8.92 16.26 -5.29
CA PHE A 38 -8.96 17.60 -5.86
C PHE A 38 -10.36 18.04 -6.28
N LYS A 39 -11.38 17.20 -6.06
CA LYS A 39 -12.78 17.46 -6.39
C LYS A 39 -12.97 17.88 -7.86
N VAL A 40 -12.29 17.15 -8.75
CA VAL A 40 -12.35 17.38 -10.20
C VAL A 40 -13.09 16.23 -10.90
N GLY A 41 -13.76 16.52 -12.01
CA GLY A 41 -14.42 15.49 -12.82
C GLY A 41 -13.43 14.57 -13.54
N PHE A 42 -13.89 13.38 -13.92
CA PHE A 42 -13.10 12.32 -14.57
C PHE A 42 -12.24 12.83 -15.73
N ASN A 43 -12.83 13.52 -16.71
CA ASN A 43 -12.12 14.02 -17.89
C ASN A 43 -10.99 14.99 -17.53
N ARG A 44 -11.19 15.82 -16.49
CA ARG A 44 -10.16 16.77 -16.05
C ARG A 44 -9.02 16.02 -15.37
N ALA A 45 -9.32 15.06 -14.49
CA ALA A 45 -8.30 14.22 -13.85
C ALA A 45 -7.50 13.41 -14.89
N ALA A 46 -8.17 12.80 -15.86
CA ALA A 46 -7.52 12.04 -16.94
C ALA A 46 -6.53 12.92 -17.72
N ARG A 47 -6.95 14.12 -18.16
CA ARG A 47 -6.05 15.07 -18.84
C ARG A 47 -4.84 15.47 -18.00
N MET A 48 -5.00 15.59 -16.68
CA MET A 48 -3.87 15.89 -15.79
C MET A 48 -2.88 14.72 -15.72
N VAL A 49 -3.39 13.48 -15.64
CA VAL A 49 -2.58 12.26 -15.69
C VAL A 49 -1.83 12.16 -17.02
N ASP A 50 -2.50 12.35 -18.16
CA ASP A 50 -1.87 12.33 -19.48
C ASP A 50 -0.75 13.38 -19.58
N LYS A 51 -0.97 14.57 -19.02
CA LYS A 51 0.03 15.64 -18.99
C LYS A 51 1.22 15.31 -18.09
N LEU A 52 1.01 14.64 -16.96
CA LEU A 52 2.09 14.16 -16.10
C LEU A 52 2.92 13.07 -16.80
N GLU A 53 2.27 12.14 -17.48
CA GLU A 53 2.91 11.06 -18.22
C GLU A 53 3.74 11.60 -19.39
N LYS A 54 3.15 12.49 -20.20
CA LYS A 54 3.84 13.18 -21.31
C LYS A 54 5.05 14.00 -20.85
N LYS A 55 4.99 14.57 -19.64
CA LYS A 55 6.12 15.30 -19.02
C LYS A 55 7.14 14.37 -18.34
N GLY A 56 6.92 13.05 -18.36
CA GLY A 56 7.81 12.06 -17.77
C GLY A 56 7.84 12.07 -16.25
N ILE A 57 6.84 12.68 -15.59
CA ILE A 57 6.73 12.71 -14.12
C ILE A 57 6.24 11.37 -13.59
N ILE A 58 5.36 10.70 -14.35
CA ILE A 58 4.89 9.34 -14.09
C ILE A 58 5.24 8.43 -15.27
N ALA A 59 5.34 7.14 -14.99
CA ALA A 59 5.41 6.09 -16.00
C ALA A 59 4.03 5.79 -16.59
N PRO A 60 3.99 5.14 -17.76
CA PRO A 60 2.76 4.53 -18.28
C PRO A 60 2.15 3.56 -17.27
N ILE A 61 0.89 3.22 -17.50
CA ILE A 61 0.19 2.21 -16.69
C ILE A 61 0.92 0.87 -16.79
N ASN A 62 1.18 0.23 -15.65
CA ASN A 62 1.76 -1.10 -15.58
C ASN A 62 0.68 -2.20 -15.59
N ASP A 63 1.10 -3.46 -15.55
CA ASP A 63 0.19 -4.62 -15.54
C ASP A 63 -0.73 -4.67 -14.31
N GLU A 64 -0.37 -3.98 -13.22
CA GLU A 64 -1.20 -3.83 -12.02
C GLU A 64 -2.20 -2.66 -12.12
N GLY A 65 -2.28 -2.00 -13.27
CA GLY A 65 -3.18 -0.87 -13.50
C GLY A 65 -2.70 0.45 -12.88
N VAL A 66 -1.41 0.55 -12.51
CA VAL A 66 -0.87 1.69 -11.75
C VAL A 66 0.18 2.46 -12.54
N ARG A 67 0.14 3.79 -12.42
CA ARG A 67 1.13 4.72 -13.00
C ARG A 67 2.09 5.17 -11.92
N LEU A 68 3.29 4.63 -11.93
CA LEU A 68 4.32 4.92 -10.91
C LEU A 68 4.93 6.30 -11.12
N SER A 69 5.22 7.02 -10.03
CA SER A 69 6.06 8.22 -10.09
C SER A 69 7.47 7.87 -10.59
N ARG A 70 8.06 8.75 -11.39
CA ARG A 70 9.48 8.67 -11.78
C ARG A 70 10.36 9.57 -10.92
N VAL A 71 9.76 10.31 -9.99
CA VAL A 71 10.45 11.28 -9.14
C VAL A 71 10.43 10.79 -7.70
N ILE A 72 11.62 10.76 -7.09
CA ILE A 72 11.83 10.52 -5.66
C ILE A 72 12.16 11.85 -5.00
N THR A 73 11.56 12.09 -3.84
CA THR A 73 11.85 13.25 -2.99
C THR A 73 13.02 12.98 -2.05
N ASN A 74 13.67 14.04 -1.58
CA ASN A 74 14.72 13.92 -0.55
C ASN A 74 14.22 13.25 0.73
N ALA A 75 12.95 13.47 1.10
CA ALA A 75 12.34 12.83 2.27
C ALA A 75 12.19 11.31 2.09
N GLN A 76 11.76 10.87 0.91
CA GLN A 76 11.69 9.44 0.57
C GLN A 76 13.08 8.81 0.54
N GLN A 77 14.07 9.49 -0.05
CA GLN A 77 15.44 8.97 -0.07
C GLN A 77 16.02 8.87 1.34
N LYS A 78 15.79 9.89 2.19
CA LYS A 78 16.18 9.88 3.60
C LYS A 78 15.53 8.72 4.35
N TRP A 79 14.24 8.47 4.11
CA TRP A 79 13.52 7.33 4.69
C TRP A 79 14.21 5.98 4.39
N TRP A 80 14.67 5.76 3.15
CA TRP A 80 15.42 4.55 2.80
C TRP A 80 16.76 4.47 3.52
N ASN A 81 17.50 5.58 3.57
CA ASN A 81 18.83 5.62 4.16
C ASN A 81 18.79 5.34 5.67
N ASP A 82 17.79 5.89 6.37
CA ASP A 82 17.59 5.76 7.82
C ASP A 82 17.05 4.38 8.23
N LEU A 83 16.65 3.54 7.26
CA LEU A 83 16.04 2.25 7.52
C LEU A 83 17.08 1.23 8.03
N PRO A 84 16.75 0.41 9.06
CA PRO A 84 17.60 -0.70 9.47
C PRO A 84 17.86 -1.68 8.33
N ASP A 85 19.05 -2.28 8.29
CA ASP A 85 19.46 -3.19 7.21
C ASP A 85 18.54 -4.41 7.07
N VAL A 86 17.98 -4.90 8.18
CA VAL A 86 16.97 -5.97 8.16
C VAL A 86 15.76 -5.59 7.30
N TRP A 87 15.27 -4.36 7.42
CA TRP A 87 14.13 -3.88 6.65
C TRP A 87 14.49 -3.55 5.20
N LYS A 88 15.69 -3.02 4.95
CA LYS A 88 16.20 -2.87 3.57
C LYS A 88 16.20 -4.22 2.85
N ARG A 89 16.70 -5.26 3.52
CA ARG A 89 16.71 -6.64 2.98
C ARG A 89 15.30 -7.16 2.75
N VAL A 90 14.37 -6.99 3.69
CA VAL A 90 12.95 -7.34 3.49
C VAL A 90 12.42 -6.70 2.20
N PHE A 91 12.58 -5.39 2.01
CA PHE A 91 12.06 -4.73 0.81
C PHE A 91 12.75 -5.16 -0.49
N ILE A 92 14.06 -5.41 -0.46
CA ILE A 92 14.83 -5.90 -1.61
C ILE A 92 14.36 -7.29 -2.04
N ILE A 93 14.12 -8.20 -1.10
CA ILE A 93 13.57 -9.54 -1.38
C ILE A 93 12.22 -9.40 -2.08
N HIS A 94 11.33 -8.54 -1.58
CA HIS A 94 10.01 -8.33 -2.20
C HIS A 94 10.08 -7.75 -3.60
N LEU A 95 11.15 -7.02 -3.90
CA LEU A 95 11.33 -6.35 -5.17
C LEU A 95 11.94 -7.27 -6.24
N TYR A 96 12.91 -8.11 -5.87
CA TYR A 96 13.70 -8.87 -6.85
C TYR A 96 13.56 -10.39 -6.76
N ASP A 97 13.20 -10.96 -5.61
CA ASP A 97 13.17 -12.41 -5.45
C ASP A 97 11.79 -12.97 -5.81
N LYS A 98 11.78 -13.92 -6.75
CA LYS A 98 10.60 -14.69 -7.13
C LYS A 98 10.97 -16.17 -7.21
N PRO A 99 10.14 -17.08 -6.64
CA PRO A 99 8.88 -16.82 -5.95
C PRO A 99 9.06 -16.23 -4.53
N LYS A 100 8.22 -15.26 -4.16
CA LYS A 100 8.22 -14.57 -2.85
C LYS A 100 8.04 -15.50 -1.64
N CYS A 101 7.56 -16.73 -1.85
CA CYS A 101 7.14 -17.68 -0.82
C CYS A 101 8.21 -18.67 -0.35
N PHE A 102 9.38 -18.77 -1.00
CA PHE A 102 10.36 -19.84 -0.73
C PHE A 102 11.51 -19.48 0.24
N LEU A 103 11.52 -18.28 0.84
CA LEU A 103 12.67 -17.78 1.62
C LEU A 103 12.43 -17.62 3.12
N LEU A 104 11.27 -18.00 3.66
CA LEU A 104 10.88 -17.62 5.04
C LEU A 104 10.99 -18.73 6.11
N ASP A 105 11.49 -19.90 5.74
CA ASP A 105 11.86 -20.98 6.69
C ASP A 105 13.38 -21.20 6.77
N HIS A 106 14.19 -20.35 6.13
CA HIS A 106 15.64 -20.39 6.27
C HIS A 106 16.07 -19.35 7.29
N GLU A 107 16.90 -19.77 8.26
CA GLU A 107 17.59 -18.85 9.15
C GLU A 107 18.31 -17.82 8.28
N TRP A 108 17.98 -16.54 8.49
CA TRP A 108 18.61 -15.45 7.75
C TRP A 108 20.09 -15.48 8.09
N THR A 109 20.92 -15.97 7.17
CA THR A 109 22.37 -15.91 7.33
C THR A 109 22.81 -14.45 7.35
N GLU A 110 23.75 -14.13 8.23
CA GLU A 110 24.28 -12.77 8.48
C GLU A 110 24.91 -12.11 7.23
N ASP A 111 25.08 -12.86 6.14
CA ASP A 111 25.48 -12.32 4.84
C ASP A 111 24.30 -11.56 4.21
N VAL A 112 24.11 -10.33 4.69
CA VAL A 112 23.34 -9.27 4.04
C VAL A 112 24.10 -8.87 2.77
N GLY A 113 23.90 -9.60 1.68
CA GLY A 113 24.38 -9.22 0.34
C GLY A 113 23.97 -7.80 -0.05
N ASP A 114 24.35 -7.35 -1.24
CA ASP A 114 24.19 -5.95 -1.68
C ASP A 114 22.79 -5.35 -1.38
N LEU A 115 22.72 -4.46 -0.39
CA LEU A 115 21.50 -3.76 0.04
C LEU A 115 21.23 -2.50 -0.81
N GLN A 116 21.87 -2.37 -1.97
CA GLN A 116 21.65 -1.26 -2.88
C GLN A 116 20.45 -1.51 -3.80
N LEU A 117 19.70 -0.44 -4.03
CA LEU A 117 18.65 -0.41 -5.04
C LEU A 117 19.29 -0.39 -6.43
N ARG A 118 18.84 -1.28 -7.32
CA ARG A 118 19.41 -1.45 -8.67
C ARG A 118 19.02 -0.32 -9.61
N GLU A 119 17.81 0.19 -9.47
CA GLU A 119 17.23 1.24 -10.31
C GLU A 119 16.81 2.45 -9.47
N LYS A 120 16.91 3.64 -10.07
CA LYS A 120 16.44 4.88 -9.44
C LYS A 120 14.95 4.89 -9.11
N THR A 121 14.14 4.04 -9.72
CA THR A 121 12.68 3.97 -9.45
C THR A 121 12.30 2.88 -8.46
N ASP A 122 13.26 2.10 -7.96
CA ASP A 122 12.96 0.96 -7.10
C ASP A 122 12.33 1.36 -5.77
N LEU A 123 12.71 2.50 -5.22
CA LEU A 123 12.08 3.02 -4.02
C LEU A 123 10.59 3.34 -4.23
N ILE A 124 10.21 3.80 -5.43
CA ILE A 124 8.81 4.02 -5.78
C ILE A 124 8.06 2.69 -5.86
N LYS A 125 8.69 1.64 -6.40
CA LYS A 125 8.11 0.29 -6.43
C LYS A 125 7.91 -0.26 -5.02
N ILE A 126 8.87 -0.03 -4.11
CA ILE A 126 8.75 -0.39 -2.69
C ILE A 126 7.53 0.27 -2.06
N PHE A 127 7.34 1.59 -2.22
CA PHE A 127 6.16 2.28 -1.67
C PHE A 127 4.83 1.85 -2.29
N CYS A 128 4.89 1.23 -3.48
CA CYS A 128 3.72 0.72 -4.17
C CYS A 128 3.45 -0.77 -3.92
N LEU A 129 4.25 -1.44 -3.06
CA LEU A 129 4.02 -2.83 -2.69
C LEU A 129 2.61 -3.00 -2.11
N THR A 130 1.93 -4.05 -2.57
CA THR A 130 0.63 -4.46 -2.06
C THR A 130 0.74 -5.51 -0.96
N GLU A 131 1.88 -6.18 -0.89
CA GLU A 131 2.11 -7.30 0.02
C GLU A 131 3.53 -7.25 0.59
N ILE A 132 3.64 -7.48 1.90
CA ILE A 132 4.89 -7.64 2.62
C ILE A 132 4.76 -8.87 3.52
N TRP A 133 5.66 -9.83 3.34
CA TRP A 133 5.74 -11.06 4.11
C TRP A 133 7.15 -11.26 4.66
N CYS A 134 7.23 -11.39 5.97
CA CYS A 134 8.42 -11.85 6.66
C CYS A 134 7.99 -12.87 7.72
N SER A 135 8.77 -13.90 7.95
CA SER A 135 8.50 -14.85 9.02
C SER A 135 9.82 -15.32 9.61
N ASN A 136 9.77 -15.71 10.89
CA ASN A 136 10.90 -16.32 11.59
C ASN A 136 12.15 -15.44 11.62
N ASN A 137 11.98 -14.11 11.70
CA ASN A 137 13.10 -13.17 11.76
C ASN A 137 13.14 -12.45 13.12
N LYS A 138 14.00 -12.93 14.00
CA LYS A 138 14.19 -12.38 15.36
C LYS A 138 14.92 -11.04 15.39
N LEU A 139 15.51 -10.59 14.28
CA LEU A 139 16.13 -9.27 14.17
C LEU A 139 15.10 -8.16 13.95
N ILE A 140 13.88 -8.52 13.51
CA ILE A 140 12.77 -7.58 13.39
C ILE A 140 12.13 -7.40 14.76
N VAL A 141 12.43 -6.27 15.40
CA VAL A 141 11.88 -5.87 16.70
C VAL A 141 10.84 -4.76 16.60
N ASP A 142 10.86 -4.00 15.50
CA ASP A 142 9.96 -2.86 15.28
C ASP A 142 9.56 -2.77 13.80
N LEU A 143 8.41 -2.16 13.54
CA LEU A 143 7.98 -1.78 12.20
C LEU A 143 8.68 -0.50 11.73
N PRO A 144 9.02 -0.37 10.44
CA PRO A 144 9.52 0.88 9.92
C PRO A 144 8.37 1.88 9.81
N ASP A 145 8.68 3.13 9.54
CA ASP A 145 7.64 4.10 9.24
C ASP A 145 6.94 3.74 7.91
N LEU A 146 5.69 3.32 7.97
CA LEU A 146 4.93 2.87 6.79
C LEU A 146 4.15 4.00 6.09
N ARG A 147 4.44 5.28 6.36
CA ARG A 147 3.68 6.43 5.84
C ARG A 147 3.52 6.49 4.32
N TYR A 148 4.39 5.85 3.54
CA TYR A 148 4.34 5.85 2.07
C TYR A 148 3.60 4.65 1.47
N PHE A 149 3.25 3.63 2.27
CA PHE A 149 2.69 2.36 1.83
C PHE A 149 1.16 2.41 1.70
N HIS A 150 0.67 3.28 0.82
CA HIS A 150 -0.78 3.54 0.65
C HIS A 150 -1.52 2.43 -0.11
N ARG A 151 -0.78 1.48 -0.68
CA ARG A 151 -1.31 0.35 -1.45
C ARG A 151 -1.16 -0.98 -0.72
N LEU A 152 -0.51 -1.00 0.45
CA LEU A 152 -0.27 -2.22 1.21
C LEU A 152 -1.59 -2.81 1.69
N ARG A 153 -1.91 -4.02 1.22
CA ARG A 153 -3.14 -4.77 1.52
C ARG A 153 -2.87 -5.95 2.42
N ASP A 154 -1.73 -6.60 2.21
CA ASP A 154 -1.38 -7.85 2.86
C ASP A 154 -0.09 -7.66 3.64
N LEU A 155 -0.16 -7.76 4.97
CA LEU A 155 1.01 -7.72 5.84
C LEU A 155 1.07 -8.99 6.65
N SER A 156 2.14 -9.77 6.47
CA SER A 156 2.46 -10.91 7.32
C SER A 156 3.84 -10.73 7.91
N ILE A 157 3.93 -10.61 9.23
CA ILE A 157 5.20 -10.60 9.96
C ILE A 157 5.07 -11.55 11.13
N ARG A 158 5.43 -12.82 10.93
CA ARG A 158 5.21 -13.89 11.93
C ARG A 158 6.48 -14.25 12.67
N SER A 159 6.36 -14.69 13.91
CA SER A 159 7.49 -15.23 14.68
C SER A 159 8.70 -14.27 14.72
N ALA A 160 8.42 -12.97 14.88
CA ALA A 160 9.43 -11.93 15.06
C ALA A 160 9.38 -11.43 16.52
N ARG A 161 9.81 -10.19 16.78
CA ARG A 161 9.82 -9.59 18.13
C ARG A 161 9.11 -8.24 18.17
N ILE A 162 8.11 -8.05 17.31
CA ILE A 162 7.39 -6.79 17.21
C ILE A 162 6.56 -6.56 18.48
N ARG A 163 6.71 -5.38 19.08
CA ARG A 163 5.90 -4.93 20.22
C ARG A 163 4.98 -3.77 19.85
N ASP A 164 5.53 -2.76 19.18
CA ASP A 164 4.81 -1.56 18.78
C ASP A 164 4.30 -1.70 17.34
N ILE A 165 2.97 -1.69 17.19
CA ILE A 165 2.28 -1.69 15.90
C ILE A 165 1.57 -0.38 15.59
N SER A 166 1.85 0.70 16.33
CA SER A 166 1.27 2.03 16.13
C SER A 166 1.41 2.54 14.70
N LYS A 167 2.50 2.18 14.01
CA LYS A 167 2.75 2.57 12.62
C LYS A 167 1.73 2.01 11.64
N LEU A 168 1.05 0.90 11.96
CA LEU A 168 0.02 0.31 11.12
C LEU A 168 -1.20 1.22 10.95
N ALA A 169 -1.50 2.10 11.91
CA ALA A 169 -2.64 3.02 11.83
C ALA A 169 -2.63 3.91 10.57
N ASN A 170 -1.46 4.13 9.95
CA ASN A 170 -1.31 4.88 8.70
C ASN A 170 -1.69 4.07 7.44
N CYS A 171 -1.68 2.74 7.52
CA CYS A 171 -1.90 1.82 6.41
C CYS A 171 -3.39 1.48 6.27
N LYS A 172 -4.23 2.50 6.04
CA LYS A 172 -5.69 2.34 5.90
C LYS A 172 -6.13 1.44 4.73
N SER A 173 -5.20 1.02 3.87
CA SER A 173 -5.41 0.08 2.77
C SER A 173 -5.33 -1.39 3.18
N LEU A 174 -4.88 -1.71 4.40
CA LEU A 174 -4.69 -3.08 4.88
C LEU A 174 -6.02 -3.84 4.93
N VAL A 175 -5.99 -5.05 4.40
CA VAL A 175 -7.11 -6.00 4.33
C VAL A 175 -6.80 -7.25 5.12
N ASN A 176 -5.57 -7.77 5.00
CA ASN A 176 -5.13 -8.97 5.69
C ASN A 176 -3.88 -8.66 6.51
N VAL A 177 -3.94 -8.96 7.80
CA VAL A 177 -2.83 -8.79 8.74
C VAL A 177 -2.60 -10.09 9.50
N ASP A 178 -1.39 -10.62 9.41
CA ASP A 178 -0.93 -11.73 10.23
C ASP A 178 0.32 -11.29 11.00
N LEU A 179 0.17 -11.13 12.31
CA LEU A 179 1.24 -10.77 13.24
C LEU A 179 1.39 -11.84 14.31
N SER A 180 1.05 -13.10 14.00
CA SER A 180 1.16 -14.21 14.94
C SER A 180 2.59 -14.44 15.42
N GLY A 181 2.74 -14.85 16.68
CA GLY A 181 4.04 -15.12 17.30
C GLY A 181 4.94 -13.89 17.45
N ASN A 182 4.37 -12.74 17.83
CA ASN A 182 5.14 -11.54 18.18
C ASN A 182 5.00 -11.22 19.68
N GLU A 183 5.41 -10.02 20.09
CA GLU A 183 5.39 -9.55 21.48
C GLU A 183 4.41 -8.37 21.65
N ILE A 184 3.33 -8.33 20.86
CA ILE A 184 2.36 -7.23 20.83
C ILE A 184 1.45 -7.28 22.07
N GLN A 185 1.33 -6.14 22.75
CA GLN A 185 0.44 -5.97 23.91
C GLN A 185 -0.75 -5.05 23.62
N ASP A 186 -0.56 -4.04 22.76
CA ASP A 186 -1.60 -3.08 22.39
C ASP A 186 -2.03 -3.30 20.93
N ILE A 187 -3.28 -3.71 20.73
CA ILE A 187 -3.87 -3.97 19.42
C ILE A 187 -4.78 -2.83 18.94
N THR A 188 -4.91 -1.74 19.71
CA THR A 188 -5.69 -0.55 19.36
C THR A 188 -5.40 -0.01 17.96
N PRO A 189 -4.13 0.01 17.46
CA PRO A 189 -3.83 0.47 16.10
C PRO A 189 -4.54 -0.31 14.99
N LEU A 190 -4.98 -1.56 15.23
CA LEU A 190 -5.74 -2.35 14.27
C LEU A 190 -7.22 -1.95 14.21
N CYS A 191 -7.76 -1.38 15.29
CA CYS A 191 -9.11 -0.84 15.33
C CYS A 191 -9.27 0.35 14.37
N GLU A 192 -8.18 1.06 14.06
CA GLU A 192 -8.14 2.15 13.10
C GLU A 192 -8.19 1.70 11.63
N LEU A 193 -8.10 0.40 11.35
CA LEU A 193 -8.03 -0.15 10.00
C LEU A 193 -9.41 -0.54 9.48
N ASP A 194 -10.07 0.41 8.82
CA ASP A 194 -11.43 0.24 8.35
C ASP A 194 -11.59 -0.88 7.33
N LEU A 195 -10.58 -1.23 6.53
CA LEU A 195 -10.70 -2.23 5.46
C LEU A 195 -10.31 -3.65 5.90
N LEU A 196 -9.99 -3.85 7.17
CA LEU A 196 -9.43 -5.10 7.68
C LEU A 196 -10.48 -6.23 7.68
N GLU A 197 -10.18 -7.32 6.98
CA GLU A 197 -11.06 -8.49 6.79
C GLU A 197 -10.52 -9.75 7.46
N ARG A 198 -9.19 -9.90 7.54
CA ARG A 198 -8.53 -11.04 8.18
C ARG A 198 -7.45 -10.56 9.12
N VAL A 199 -7.50 -11.06 10.34
CA VAL A 199 -6.56 -10.73 11.41
C VAL A 199 -6.13 -12.02 12.08
N ASN A 200 -4.82 -12.22 12.21
CA ASN A 200 -4.24 -13.28 13.01
C ASN A 200 -3.24 -12.68 13.99
N LEU A 201 -3.52 -12.82 15.29
CA LEU A 201 -2.70 -12.32 16.38
C LEU A 201 -2.28 -13.44 17.34
N ILE A 202 -2.49 -14.70 16.97
CA ILE A 202 -2.20 -15.87 17.83
C ILE A 202 -0.75 -15.82 18.31
N GLY A 203 -0.53 -16.09 19.60
CA GLY A 203 0.80 -16.11 20.19
C GLY A 203 1.39 -14.72 20.42
N ASN A 204 0.55 -13.75 20.79
CA ASN A 204 0.98 -12.45 21.32
C ASN A 204 0.48 -12.28 22.76
N PRO A 205 1.18 -11.47 23.59
CA PRO A 205 0.87 -11.27 25.01
C PRO A 205 -0.13 -10.12 25.29
N PHE A 206 -1.08 -9.81 24.40
CA PHE A 206 -2.13 -8.84 24.72
C PHE A 206 -3.19 -9.49 25.64
N GLU A 207 -3.69 -8.74 26.61
CA GLU A 207 -4.60 -9.26 27.65
C GLU A 207 -6.08 -8.93 27.38
N ASP A 208 -6.35 -7.94 26.53
CA ASP A 208 -7.72 -7.48 26.24
C ASP A 208 -8.42 -8.40 25.24
N LEU A 209 -8.98 -9.49 25.76
CA LEU A 209 -9.74 -10.48 25.00
C LEU A 209 -11.06 -9.91 24.44
N GLU A 210 -11.61 -8.86 25.05
CA GLU A 210 -12.84 -8.22 24.58
C GLU A 210 -12.55 -7.42 23.30
N LEU A 211 -11.49 -6.62 23.31
CA LEU A 211 -11.01 -5.87 22.15
C LEU A 211 -10.63 -6.81 21.00
N GLU A 212 -9.98 -7.94 21.30
CA GLU A 212 -9.67 -8.96 20.30
C GLU A 212 -10.95 -9.52 19.66
N ALA A 213 -11.93 -9.91 20.48
CA ALA A 213 -13.19 -10.47 20.00
C ALA A 213 -13.97 -9.46 19.14
N GLU A 214 -14.02 -8.19 19.54
CA GLU A 214 -14.65 -7.12 18.77
C GLU A 214 -13.95 -6.94 17.41
N LEU A 215 -12.62 -6.86 17.39
CA LEU A 215 -11.83 -6.71 16.18
C LEU A 215 -12.09 -7.88 15.21
N ILE A 216 -12.04 -9.12 15.70
CA ILE A 216 -12.29 -10.33 14.91
C ILE A 216 -13.73 -10.34 14.37
N ALA A 217 -14.72 -9.99 15.19
CA ALA A 217 -16.12 -9.93 14.77
C ALA A 217 -16.31 -8.92 13.63
N ARG A 218 -15.83 -7.70 13.82
CA ARG A 218 -15.89 -6.61 12.83
C ARG A 218 -15.21 -7.00 11.50
N SER A 219 -14.02 -7.59 11.57
CA SER A 219 -13.31 -8.04 10.37
C SER A 219 -14.04 -9.18 9.64
N ASN A 220 -14.62 -10.13 10.38
CA ASN A 220 -15.43 -11.20 9.80
C ASN A 220 -16.72 -10.69 9.14
N GLU A 221 -17.40 -9.72 9.74
CA GLU A 221 -18.59 -9.10 9.16
C GLU A 221 -18.28 -8.40 7.85
N ARG A 222 -17.16 -7.67 7.79
CA ARG A 222 -16.68 -7.03 6.56
C ARG A 222 -16.41 -8.05 5.47
N ARG A 223 -15.63 -9.09 5.78
CA ARG A 223 -15.33 -10.18 4.85
C ARG A 223 -16.60 -10.84 4.30
N LYS A 224 -17.55 -11.20 5.17
CA LYS A 224 -18.85 -11.79 4.77
C LYS A 224 -19.69 -10.83 3.90
N SER A 225 -19.64 -9.53 4.18
CA SER A 225 -20.36 -8.52 3.39
C SER A 225 -19.76 -8.39 1.99
N PHE A 226 -18.44 -8.44 1.88
CA PHE A 226 -17.72 -8.44 0.61
C PHE A 226 -17.98 -9.71 -0.19
N GLU A 227 -17.93 -10.89 0.45
CA GLU A 227 -18.26 -12.18 -0.18
C GLU A 227 -19.68 -12.19 -0.76
N ARG A 228 -20.67 -11.65 -0.01
CA ARG A 228 -22.04 -11.49 -0.48
C ARG A 228 -22.13 -10.58 -1.71
N TYR A 229 -21.50 -9.41 -1.66
CA TYR A 229 -21.47 -8.47 -2.79
C TYR A 229 -20.85 -9.12 -4.04
N ARG A 230 -19.71 -9.80 -3.89
CA ARG A 230 -19.04 -10.49 -4.99
C ARG A 230 -19.94 -11.55 -5.62
N LYS A 231 -20.61 -12.38 -4.81
CA LYS A 231 -21.57 -13.37 -5.30
C LYS A 231 -22.70 -12.73 -6.10
N THR A 232 -23.27 -11.64 -5.62
CA THR A 232 -24.33 -10.90 -6.34
C THR A 232 -23.83 -10.32 -7.66
N MET A 233 -22.60 -9.80 -7.70
CA MET A 233 -21.99 -9.30 -8.95
C MET A 233 -21.73 -10.43 -9.95
N GLU A 234 -21.21 -11.57 -9.50
CA GLU A 234 -21.01 -12.76 -10.35
C GLU A 234 -22.34 -13.26 -10.93
N GLU A 235 -23.41 -13.31 -10.12
CA GLU A 235 -24.76 -13.65 -10.57
C GLU A 235 -25.29 -12.66 -11.63
N GLN A 236 -25.05 -11.35 -11.45
CA GLN A 236 -25.43 -10.34 -12.43
C GLN A 236 -24.62 -10.43 -13.72
N MET A 237 -23.32 -10.70 -13.65
CA MET A 237 -22.47 -10.89 -14.83
C MET A 237 -22.92 -12.09 -15.66
N ILE A 238 -23.23 -13.22 -15.01
CA ILE A 238 -23.76 -14.41 -15.69
C ILE A 238 -25.09 -14.11 -16.40
N GLN A 239 -25.96 -13.29 -15.80
CA GLN A 239 -27.22 -12.88 -16.44
C GLN A 239 -26.97 -11.99 -17.67
N ILE A 240 -25.98 -11.09 -17.59
CA ILE A 240 -25.62 -10.21 -18.69
C ILE A 240 -25.01 -11.01 -19.86
N GLU A 241 -24.09 -11.95 -19.59
CA GLU A 241 -23.49 -12.82 -20.62
C GLU A 241 -24.56 -13.63 -21.35
N LYS A 242 -25.51 -14.23 -20.63
CA LYS A 242 -26.66 -14.94 -21.22
C LYS A 242 -27.56 -14.06 -22.10
N PHE A 243 -27.60 -12.76 -21.83
CA PHE A 243 -28.38 -11.80 -22.62
C PHE A 243 -27.66 -11.39 -23.92
N TYR A 244 -26.32 -11.43 -23.94
CA TYR A 244 -25.51 -11.12 -25.12
C TYR A 244 -25.19 -12.33 -26.02
N ASP A 245 -25.40 -13.55 -25.51
CA ASP A 245 -25.29 -14.81 -26.27
C ASP A 245 -26.61 -15.22 -26.99
N CYS A 246 -27.63 -14.34 -27.01
CA CYS A 246 -28.89 -14.48 -27.74
C CYS A 246 -29.00 -13.41 -28.85
#